data_AF-A0A662AMP7-F1
#
_entry.id   AF-A0A662AMP7-F1
#
_cell.length_a   1.000
_cell.length_b   1.000
_cell.length_c   1.000
_cell.angle_alpha   90.00
_cell.angle_beta   90.00
_cell.angle_gamma   90.00
#
_symmetry.space_group_name_H-M   'P 1'
#
loop_
_entity.id
_entity.type
_entity.pdbx_description
1 polymer ?
#
loop_
_entity_poly.entity_id
_entity_poly.type
_entity_poly.pdbx_seq_one_letter_code
_entity_poly.pdbx_strand_id
1 'polypeptide(L)' 'MYVLSPEAFVIGGSVANSWDLLEKPLRKEMDKFLVPMISSKLELVPAQLDNAGLYGAAALCISQMD' A
#
# COMPACT_ATOMS: atom_id res chain seq x y z
N MET A 1 16.05 7.90 -10.02
CA MET A 1 15.16 7.01 -10.80
C MET A 1 14.45 6.10 -9.81
N TYR A 2 13.13 5.97 -9.89
CA TYR A 2 12.33 5.09 -9.02
C TYR A 2 12.25 3.68 -9.62
N VAL A 3 12.14 2.65 -8.78
CA VAL A 3 12.18 1.24 -9.23
C VAL A 3 10.85 0.77 -9.82
N LEU A 4 9.72 1.08 -9.18
CA LEU A 4 8.41 0.49 -9.52
C LEU A 4 7.35 1.51 -9.95
N SER A 5 7.46 2.77 -9.52
CA SER A 5 6.46 3.84 -9.76
C SER A 5 4.99 3.38 -9.58
N PRO A 6 4.61 2.82 -8.42
CA PRO A 6 3.28 2.25 -8.21
C PRO A 6 2.19 3.33 -8.15
N GLU A 7 0.94 2.92 -8.33
CA GLU A 7 -0.23 3.76 -8.10
C GLU A 7 -0.60 3.85 -6.62
N ALA A 8 -0.30 2.82 -5.83
CA ALA A 8 -0.60 2.77 -4.40
C ALA A 8 0.46 2.02 -3.58
N PHE A 9 0.64 2.46 -2.33
CA PHE A 9 1.29 1.70 -1.26
C PHE A 9 0.24 1.30 -0.21
N VAL A 10 0.08 -0.01 -0.02
CA VAL A 10 -0.81 -0.58 1.01
C VAL A 10 0.03 -1.05 2.20
N ILE A 11 -0.16 -0.44 3.37
CA ILE A 11 0.59 -0.75 4.59
C ILE A 11 -0.23 -1.71 5.45
N GLY A 12 0.27 -2.93 5.65
CA GLY A 12 -0.39 -3.97 6.45
C GLY A 12 0.32 -4.31 7.76
N GLY A 13 -0.12 -5.42 8.37
CA GLY A 13 0.40 -5.90 9.65
C GLY A 13 -0.07 -5.07 10.85
N SER A 14 0.38 -5.44 12.05
CA SER A 14 -0.05 -4.77 13.30
C SER A 14 0.30 -3.29 13.35
N VAL A 15 1.33 -2.86 12.61
CA VAL A 15 1.75 -1.46 12.51
C VAL A 15 0.65 -0.59 11.89
N ALA A 16 -0.09 -1.12 10.91
CA ALA A 16 -1.18 -0.40 10.24
C ALA A 16 -2.32 -0.01 11.20
N ASN A 17 -2.46 -0.68 12.35
CA ASN A 17 -3.47 -0.36 13.36
C ASN A 17 -3.27 1.03 13.99
N SER A 18 -2.08 1.60 13.86
CA SER A 18 -1.75 2.96 14.33
C SER A 18 -1.79 3.98 13.19
N TRP A 19 -2.67 3.80 12.20
CA TRP A 19 -2.70 4.61 10.97
C TRP A 19 -2.72 6.12 11.22
N ASP A 20 -3.52 6.58 12.18
CA ASP A 20 -3.64 7.99 12.54
C ASP A 20 -2.31 8.64 12.97
N LEU A 21 -1.37 7.82 13.47
CA LEU A 21 -0.02 8.25 13.84
C LEU A 21 0.97 8.14 12.67
N LEU A 22 0.70 7.28 11.68
CA LEU A 22 1.62 6.95 10.60
C LEU A 22 1.41 7.78 9.33
N GLU A 23 0.16 8.07 8.97
CA GLU A 23 -0.14 8.62 7.65
C GLU A 23 0.63 9.93 7.38
N LYS A 24 0.50 10.90 8.29
CA LYS A 24 1.14 12.22 8.13
C LYS A 24 2.67 12.16 8.05
N PRO A 25 3.39 11.49 8.98
CA PRO A 25 4.85 11.41 8.87
C PRO A 25 5.29 10.62 7.63
N LEU A 26 4.61 9.55 7.25
CA LEU A 26 4.94 8.80 6.03
C LEU A 26 4.80 9.66 4.78
N ARG A 27 3.67 10.36 4.60
CA ARG A 27 3.46 11.28 3.48
C ARG A 27 4.54 12.37 3.43
N LYS A 28 4.82 13.00 4.58
CA LYS A 28 5.85 14.04 4.69
C LYS A 28 7.23 13.56 4.26
N GLU A 29 7.62 12.34 4.65
CA GLU A 29 8.92 11.79 4.22
C GLU A 29 8.92 11.42 2.74
N MET A 30 7.82 10.83 2.22
CA MET A 30 7.70 10.49 0.80
C MET A 30 7.81 11.71 -0.12
N ASP A 31 7.17 12.84 0.24
CA ASP A 31 7.20 14.08 -0.54
C ASP A 31 8.61 14.70 -0.67
N LYS A 32 9.58 14.31 0.17
CA LYS A 32 10.97 14.75 0.03
C LYS A 32 11.71 14.07 -1.12
N PHE A 33 11.27 12.87 -1.50
CA PHE A 33 11.95 12.03 -2.50
C PHE A 33 11.18 11.93 -3.81
N LEU A 34 9.85 12.06 -3.74
CA LEU A 34 8.96 11.96 -4.89
C LEU A 34 8.80 13.33 -5.55
N VAL A 35 8.88 13.37 -6.88
CA VAL A 35 8.50 14.57 -7.63
C VAL A 35 6.98 14.82 -7.49
N PRO A 36 6.50 16.08 -7.43
CA PRO A 36 5.11 16.40 -7.12
C PRO A 36 4.08 15.75 -8.05
N MET A 37 4.41 15.56 -9.33
CA MET A 37 3.54 14.89 -10.29
C MET A 37 3.24 13.43 -9.92
N ILE A 38 4.20 12.76 -9.27
CA ILE A 38 4.04 11.38 -8.81
C ILE A 38 3.38 11.37 -7.43
N SER A 39 3.87 12.18 -6.48
CA SER A 39 3.34 12.15 -5.11
C SER A 39 1.86 12.54 -5.02
N SER A 40 1.40 13.46 -5.88
CA SER A 40 -0.01 13.86 -5.94
C SER A 40 -0.97 12.78 -6.43
N LYS A 41 -0.48 11.77 -7.15
CA LYS A 41 -1.31 10.67 -7.69
C LYS A 41 -1.16 9.37 -6.89
N LEU A 42 -0.14 9.28 -6.07
CA LEU A 42 0.19 8.09 -5.32
C LEU A 42 -0.73 7.95 -4.10
N GLU A 43 -1.42 6.83 -4.01
CA GLU A 43 -2.21 6.50 -2.84
C GLU A 43 -1.34 5.85 -1.75
N LEU A 44 -1.54 6.27 -0.51
CA LEU A 44 -0.92 5.67 0.68
C LEU A 44 -2.05 5.30 1.62
N VAL A 45 -2.28 4.01 1.81
CA VAL A 45 -3.48 3.48 2.49
C VAL A 45 -3.14 2.34 3.45
N PRO A 46 -3.90 2.17 4.55
CA PRO A 46 -3.77 0.99 5.41
C PRO A 46 -4.46 -0.22 4.76
N ALA A 47 -3.92 -1.41 4.99
CA ALA A 47 -4.60 -2.66 4.60
C ALA A 47 -5.90 -2.83 5.39
N GLN A 48 -6.95 -3.30 4.71
CA GLN A 48 -8.28 -3.48 5.30
C GLN A 48 -8.65 -4.94 5.59
N LEU A 49 -7.82 -5.89 5.16
CA LEU A 49 -8.10 -7.33 5.28
C LEU A 49 -7.17 -7.96 6.32
N ASP A 50 -7.74 -8.49 7.41
CA ASP A 50 -6.98 -9.22 8.42
C ASP A 50 -6.34 -10.50 7.87
N ASN A 51 -7.05 -11.20 6.98
CA ASN A 51 -6.63 -12.47 6.40
C ASN A 51 -6.24 -12.34 4.91
N ALA A 52 -5.59 -11.23 4.52
CA ALA A 52 -5.22 -10.95 3.13
C ALA A 52 -4.49 -12.12 2.45
N GLY A 53 -3.63 -12.85 3.17
CA GLY A 53 -2.94 -14.03 2.65
C GLY A 53 -3.88 -15.18 2.29
N LEU A 54 -4.91 -15.43 3.09
CA LEU A 54 -5.92 -16.46 2.81
C LEU A 54 -6.76 -16.08 1.59
N TYR A 55 -7.20 -14.82 1.51
CA TYR A 55 -7.94 -14.32 0.35
C TYR A 55 -7.10 -14.38 -0.92
N GLY A 56 -5.81 -14.01 -0.85
CA GLY A 56 -4.89 -14.12 -1.98
C GLY A 56 -4.66 -15.57 -2.43
N ALA A 57 -4.52 -16.50 -1.49
CA ALA A 57 -4.40 -17.93 -1.81
C ALA A 57 -5.66 -18.47 -2.50
N ALA A 58 -6.84 -18.14 -1.98
CA ALA A 58 -8.11 -18.52 -2.60
C ALA A 58 -8.26 -17.93 -4.00
N ALA A 59 -7.94 -16.64 -4.17
CA ALA A 59 -7.97 -15.97 -5.47
C ALA A 59 -7.03 -16.63 -6.50
N LEU A 60 -5.84 -17.06 -6.06
CA LEU A 60 -4.91 -17.80 -6.91
C LEU A 60 -5.50 -19.14 -7.37
N CYS A 61 -6.08 -19.93 -6.45
CA CYS A 61 -6.73 -21.19 -6.81
C CYS A 61 -7.89 -20.96 -7.80
N ILE A 62 -8.72 -19.95 -7.56
CA ILE A 62 -9.85 -19.60 -8.45
C ILE A 62 -9.35 -19.20 -9.83
N SER A 63 -8.28 -18.40 -9.93
CA SER A 63 -7.70 -17.98 -11.22
C SER A 63 -7.10 -19.12 -12.06
N GLN A 64 -6.94 -20.31 -11.47
CA GLN A 64 -6.40 -21.52 -12.10
C GLN A 64 -7.48 -22.56 -12.40
N MET A 65 -8.75 -22.27 -12.10
CA MET A 65 -9.88 -23.17 -12.37
C MET A 65 -10.43 -23.06 -13.79
N ASP A 66 -9.81 -22.25 -14.64
CA ASP A 66 -10.04 -22.17 -16.09
C ASP A 66 -9.05 -23.07 -16.88
#